data_AF-A0A954M327-F1
#
_entry.id   AF-A0A954M327-F1
#
_cell.length_a   1.000
_cell.length_b   1.000
_cell.length_c   1.000
_cell.angle_alpha   90.00
_cell.angle_beta   90.00
_cell.angle_gamma   90.00
#
_symmetry.space_group_name_H-M   'P 1'
#
loop_
_entity.id
_entity.type
_entity.pdbx_description
1 polymer ?
#
loop_
_entity_poly.entity_id
_entity_poly.type
_entity_poly.pdbx_seq_one_letter_code
_entity_poly.pdbx_strand_id
1 'polypeptide(L)'
;MAERKYTHGLQLTRDRNVTIVDIGDMEIWDGADLSLVRDTLNRLVSIQGRRAVAVEMQNVQYVPSGFFGMLYDWFEAGIEVRLYHPRERVRNMLWFRKFFKLIDSGVYRLFEGNGVDEEAAEELWPIDIQRVSDEALAAMTW
;
A
#
# COMPACT_ATOMS: atom_id res chain seq x y z
N MET A 1 15.51 1.65 -22.45
CA MET A 1 15.83 3.01 -21.97
C MET A 1 14.59 3.56 -21.30
N ALA A 2 14.60 3.78 -19.98
CA ALA A 2 13.47 4.35 -19.27
C ALA A 2 13.58 5.88 -19.28
N GLU A 3 12.53 6.55 -19.76
CA GLU A 3 12.43 8.00 -19.89
C GLU A 3 12.23 8.63 -18.50
N ARG A 4 13.15 9.51 -18.07
CA ARG A 4 13.11 10.19 -16.77
C ARG A 4 12.35 11.51 -16.92
N LYS A 5 11.21 11.66 -16.23
CA LYS A 5 10.49 12.94 -16.09
C LYS A 5 10.57 13.42 -14.65
N TYR A 6 11.24 14.54 -14.42
CA TYR A 6 11.39 15.16 -13.11
C TYR A 6 10.06 15.77 -12.67
N THR A 7 9.57 15.35 -11.51
CA THR A 7 8.40 15.96 -10.86
C THR A 7 8.82 16.27 -9.42
N HIS A 8 9.17 17.53 -9.12
CA HIS A 8 9.32 18.05 -7.75
C HIS A 8 10.05 17.16 -6.72
N GLY A 9 11.24 16.64 -7.03
CA GLY A 9 12.01 15.80 -6.09
C GLY A 9 11.67 14.31 -6.14
N LEU A 10 10.60 13.93 -6.85
CA LEU A 10 10.27 12.54 -7.15
C LEU A 10 10.88 12.10 -8.47
N GLN A 11 11.41 10.89 -8.48
CA GLN A 11 11.84 10.17 -9.67
C GLN A 11 10.76 9.15 -10.05
N LEU A 12 10.45 9.07 -11.35
CA LEU A 12 9.54 8.09 -11.89
C LEU A 12 10.31 7.10 -12.75
N THR A 13 10.24 5.82 -12.38
CA THR A 13 10.80 4.71 -13.16
C THR A 13 9.65 3.83 -13.65
N ARG A 14 9.82 3.19 -14.82
CA ARG A 14 8.85 2.21 -15.31
C ARG A 14 9.44 0.82 -15.28
N ASP A 15 8.70 -0.10 -14.70
CA ASP A 15 8.97 -1.53 -14.73
C ASP A 15 7.75 -2.24 -15.34
N ARG A 16 7.88 -2.69 -16.59
CA ARG A 16 6.80 -3.25 -17.41
C ARG A 16 5.58 -2.31 -17.46
N ASN A 17 4.45 -2.73 -16.87
CA ASN A 17 3.20 -1.96 -16.81
C ASN A 17 3.04 -1.15 -15.52
N VAL A 18 4.02 -1.19 -14.62
CA VAL A 18 3.98 -0.50 -13.34
C VAL A 18 4.83 0.77 -13.41
N THR A 19 4.28 1.86 -12.89
CA THR A 19 5.05 3.11 -12.69
C THR A 19 5.47 3.19 -11.24
N ILE A 20 6.79 3.20 -11.01
CA ILE A 20 7.42 3.28 -9.70
C ILE A 20 7.71 4.75 -9.39
N VAL A 21 7.24 5.20 -8.23
CA VAL A 21 7.51 6.53 -7.66
C VAL A 21 8.59 6.40 -6.60
N ASP A 22 9.63 7.21 -6.69
CA ASP A 22 10.78 7.22 -5.78
C ASP A 22 11.01 8.64 -5.25
N ILE A 23 11.10 8.81 -3.92
CA ILE A 23 11.42 10.10 -3.26
C ILE A 23 12.94 10.32 -3.15
N GLY A 24 13.75 9.37 -3.62
CA GLY A 24 15.19 9.42 -3.51
C GLY A 24 15.67 9.00 -2.12
N ASP A 25 16.57 9.78 -1.53
CA ASP A 25 17.29 9.41 -0.30
C ASP A 25 16.55 9.77 1.00
N MET A 26 15.24 10.04 0.91
CA MET A 26 14.43 10.43 2.07
C MET A 26 14.12 9.24 2.98
N GLU A 27 14.62 9.28 4.22
CA GLU A 27 14.47 8.17 5.17
C GLU A 27 13.21 8.26 6.06
N ILE A 28 12.74 9.47 6.37
CA ILE A 28 11.59 9.71 7.24
C ILE A 28 10.61 10.60 6.49
N TRP A 29 9.39 10.10 6.29
CA TRP A 29 8.37 10.85 5.57
C TRP A 29 7.47 11.63 6.51
N ASP A 30 7.18 12.87 6.15
CA ASP A 30 6.24 13.74 6.83
C ASP A 30 4.94 13.95 6.02
N GLY A 31 4.09 14.88 6.47
CA GLY A 31 2.82 15.18 5.80
C GLY A 31 2.99 15.82 4.42
N ALA A 32 4.08 16.57 4.18
CA ALA A 32 4.36 17.16 2.89
C ALA A 32 4.84 16.08 1.90
N ASP A 33 5.70 15.17 2.33
CA ASP A 33 6.15 14.04 1.52
C ASP A 33 4.98 13.15 1.09
N LEU A 34 4.07 12.84 2.04
CA LEU A 34 2.86 12.08 1.73
C LEU A 34 1.95 12.80 0.75
N SER A 35 1.78 14.11 0.89
CA SER A 35 0.98 14.90 -0.04
C SER A 35 1.58 14.87 -1.46
N LEU A 36 2.91 14.97 -1.56
CA LEU A 36 3.63 14.93 -2.82
C LEU A 36 3.50 13.56 -3.52
N VAL A 37 3.65 12.46 -2.76
CA VAL A 37 3.42 11.09 -3.26
C VAL A 37 1.99 10.93 -3.70
N ARG A 38 1.03 11.36 -2.87
CA ARG A 38 -0.40 11.26 -3.16
C ARG A 38 -0.76 11.93 -4.47
N ASP A 39 -0.36 13.18 -4.63
CA ASP A 39 -0.70 13.98 -5.79
C ASP A 39 -0.06 13.38 -7.06
N THR A 40 1.13 12.80 -6.93
CA THR A 40 1.81 12.11 -8.03
C THR A 40 1.11 10.81 -8.41
N LEU A 41 0.75 9.98 -7.44
CA LEU A 41 0.01 8.73 -7.68
C LEU A 41 -1.37 9.00 -8.26
N ASN A 42 -2.10 9.99 -7.72
CA ASN A 42 -3.38 10.45 -8.28
C ASN A 42 -3.24 10.90 -9.73
N ARG A 43 -2.18 11.66 -10.05
CA ARG A 43 -1.92 12.06 -11.44
C ARG A 43 -1.65 10.84 -12.34
N LEU A 44 -0.91 9.84 -11.86
CA LEU A 44 -0.65 8.62 -12.62
C LEU A 44 -1.93 7.81 -12.87
N VAL A 45 -2.78 7.69 -11.86
CA VAL A 45 -4.04 6.93 -11.95
C VAL A 45 -5.09 7.69 -12.78
N SER A 46 -5.46 8.90 -12.35
CA SER A 46 -6.61 9.63 -12.89
C SER A 46 -6.34 10.28 -14.25
N ILE A 47 -5.13 10.81 -14.47
CA ILE A 47 -4.81 11.53 -15.71
C ILE A 47 -4.13 10.61 -16.72
N GLN A 48 -3.27 9.70 -16.28
CA GLN A 48 -2.51 8.81 -17.18
C GLN A 48 -3.09 7.40 -17.30
N GLY A 49 -4.23 7.13 -16.64
CA GLY A 49 -4.97 5.87 -16.75
C GLY A 49 -4.18 4.64 -16.27
N ARG A 50 -3.19 4.82 -15.39
CA ARG A 50 -2.36 3.71 -14.89
C ARG A 50 -3.20 2.83 -13.98
N ARG A 51 -3.23 1.52 -14.29
CA ARG A 51 -3.89 0.49 -13.48
C ARG A 51 -2.97 -0.17 -12.46
N ALA A 52 -1.66 0.11 -12.55
CA ALA A 52 -0.67 -0.38 -11.61
C ALA A 52 0.35 0.71 -11.28
N VAL A 53 0.56 0.93 -9.99
CA VAL A 53 1.53 1.89 -9.45
C VAL A 53 2.38 1.23 -8.37
N ALA A 54 3.59 1.74 -8.19
CA ALA A 54 4.50 1.26 -7.17
C ALA A 54 5.20 2.43 -6.48
N VAL A 55 5.67 2.18 -5.27
CA VAL A 55 6.48 3.12 -4.50
C VAL A 55 7.80 2.44 -4.14
N GLU A 56 8.92 3.10 -4.42
CA GLU A 56 10.25 2.67 -4.03
C GLU A 56 10.51 3.05 -2.57
N MET A 57 10.95 2.07 -1.78
CA MET A 57 11.05 2.15 -0.33
C MET A 57 12.47 1.87 0.19
N GLN A 58 13.47 1.69 -0.69
CA GLN A 58 14.84 1.29 -0.33
C GLN A 58 15.49 2.16 0.76
N ASN A 59 15.20 3.46 0.79
CA ASN A 59 15.77 4.41 1.75
C ASN A 59 14.84 4.66 2.95
N VAL A 60 13.57 4.30 2.84
CA VAL A 60 12.53 4.68 3.79
C VAL A 60 12.63 3.83 5.06
N GLN A 61 12.85 4.49 6.19
CA GLN A 61 12.86 3.87 7.51
C GLN A 61 11.53 4.05 8.24
N TYR A 62 10.83 5.17 8.00
CA TYR A 62 9.59 5.50 8.69
C TYR A 62 8.55 6.07 7.73
N VAL A 63 7.33 5.52 7.81
CA VAL A 63 6.14 6.04 7.13
C VAL A 63 5.03 6.35 8.15
N PRO A 64 4.35 7.49 8.05
CA PRO A 64 3.16 7.76 8.87
C PRO A 64 2.03 6.79 8.53
N SER A 65 1.16 6.49 9.49
CA SER A 65 0.03 5.55 9.30
C SER A 65 -0.91 5.96 8.16
N GLY A 66 -1.07 7.26 7.91
CA GLY A 66 -1.85 7.80 6.80
C GLY A 66 -1.35 7.37 5.41
N PHE A 67 -0.09 6.96 5.28
CA PHE A 67 0.45 6.38 4.05
C PHE A 67 -0.31 5.12 3.64
N PHE A 68 -0.57 4.22 4.60
CA PHE A 68 -1.23 2.95 4.31
C PHE A 68 -2.72 3.13 4.00
N GLY A 69 -3.40 4.05 4.70
CA GLY A 69 -4.79 4.41 4.37
C GLY A 69 -4.90 4.93 2.93
N MET A 70 -3.98 5.80 2.53
CA MET A 70 -3.92 6.31 1.17
C MET A 70 -3.67 5.21 0.11
N LEU A 71 -2.80 4.24 0.37
CA LEU A 71 -2.61 3.09 -0.54
C LEU A 71 -3.87 2.22 -0.64
N TYR A 72 -4.55 2.02 0.48
CA TYR A 72 -5.80 1.27 0.56
C TYR A 72 -6.90 1.91 -0.28
N ASP A 73 -7.02 3.24 -0.26
CA ASP A 73 -8.02 3.96 -1.08
C ASP A 73 -7.87 3.67 -2.59
N TRP A 74 -6.63 3.54 -3.10
CA TRP A 74 -6.43 3.17 -4.52
C TRP A 74 -6.67 1.70 -4.80
N PHE A 75 -6.37 0.82 -3.84
CA PHE A 75 -6.71 -0.59 -3.94
C PHE A 75 -8.24 -0.78 -4.07
N GLU A 76 -9.02 -0.09 -3.23
CA GLU A 76 -10.49 -0.05 -3.32
C GLU A 76 -10.98 0.51 -4.67
N ALA A 77 -10.23 1.45 -5.26
CA ALA A 77 -10.49 1.96 -6.61
C ALA A 77 -10.07 1.00 -7.75
N GLY A 78 -9.66 -0.23 -7.44
CA GLY A 78 -9.25 -1.25 -8.40
C GLY A 78 -7.88 -1.02 -9.03
N ILE A 79 -7.02 -0.24 -8.39
CA ILE A 79 -5.64 0.00 -8.84
C ILE A 79 -4.72 -0.99 -8.13
N GLU A 80 -3.86 -1.66 -8.90
CA GLU A 80 -2.81 -2.48 -8.34
C GLU A 80 -1.73 -1.59 -7.71
N VAL A 81 -1.46 -1.78 -6.43
CA VAL A 81 -0.46 -1.01 -5.67
C VAL A 81 0.64 -1.94 -5.19
N ARG A 82 1.90 -1.55 -5.40
CA ARG A 82 3.08 -2.34 -4.98
C ARG A 82 4.06 -1.49 -4.17
N LEU A 83 4.81 -2.13 -3.28
CA LEU A 83 5.95 -1.52 -2.58
C LEU A 83 7.23 -2.24 -2.99
N TYR A 84 8.20 -1.49 -3.52
CA TYR A 84 9.49 -2.02 -3.96
C TYR A 84 10.53 -1.81 -2.87
N HIS A 85 11.35 -2.83 -2.65
CA HIS A 85 12.47 -2.86 -1.69
C HIS A 85 12.21 -2.22 -0.30
N PRO A 86 11.10 -2.54 0.40
CA PRO A 86 10.89 -2.03 1.75
C PRO A 86 11.99 -2.49 2.70
N ARG A 87 12.58 -1.55 3.45
CA ARG A 87 13.53 -1.87 4.52
C ARG A 87 12.85 -2.75 5.57
N GLU A 88 13.65 -3.53 6.30
CA GLU A 88 13.18 -4.46 7.34
C GLU A 88 12.17 -3.82 8.30
N ARG A 89 12.45 -2.60 8.75
CA ARG A 89 11.54 -1.86 9.61
C ARG A 89 10.18 -1.61 8.98
N VAL A 90 10.13 -1.15 7.73
CA VAL A 90 8.88 -0.91 7.01
C VAL A 90 8.16 -2.23 6.76
N ARG A 91 8.87 -3.31 6.42
CA ARG A 91 8.27 -4.66 6.31
C ARG A 91 7.57 -5.10 7.60
N ASN A 92 8.16 -4.81 8.76
CA ASN A 92 7.54 -5.05 10.06
C ASN A 92 6.31 -4.17 10.34
N MET A 93 6.16 -3.05 9.63
CA MET A 93 4.99 -2.15 9.72
C MET A 93 3.88 -2.50 8.72
N LEU A 94 4.21 -3.08 7.56
CA LEU A 94 3.21 -3.52 6.56
C LEU A 94 2.20 -4.49 7.15
N TRP A 95 2.65 -5.26 8.14
CA TRP A 95 1.84 -6.25 8.81
C TRP A 95 1.36 -5.62 10.10
N PHE A 96 0.14 -5.07 10.07
CA PHE A 96 -0.64 -4.79 11.28
C PHE A 96 -0.88 -6.12 12.01
N ARG A 97 0.12 -6.61 12.72
CA ARG A 97 0.07 -7.86 13.50
C ARG A 97 0.43 -7.68 14.95
N LYS A 98 0.69 -6.44 15.32
CA LYS A 98 0.73 -6.04 16.71
C LYS A 98 -0.63 -5.47 17.04
N PHE A 99 -1.55 -6.37 17.37
CA PHE A 99 -2.86 -5.99 17.87
C PHE A 99 -2.83 -5.92 19.40
N PHE A 100 -3.61 -4.97 19.90
CA PHE A 100 -3.86 -4.77 21.31
C PHE A 100 -4.78 -5.89 21.81
N LYS A 101 -4.31 -6.73 22.75
CA LYS A 101 -5.13 -7.74 23.44
C LYS A 101 -5.62 -7.19 24.77
N LEU A 102 -6.88 -7.41 25.11
CA LEU A 102 -7.42 -7.06 26.42
C LEU A 102 -6.67 -7.85 27.50
N ILE A 103 -6.12 -7.17 28.50
CA ILE A 103 -5.43 -7.81 29.63
C ILE A 103 -6.22 -7.69 30.93
N ASP A 104 -6.94 -6.58 31.15
CA ASP A 104 -7.81 -6.36 32.31
C ASP A 104 -8.66 -5.09 32.10
N SER A 105 -9.91 -5.06 32.56
CA SER A 105 -10.70 -3.84 32.80
C SER A 105 -10.56 -2.71 31.76
N GLY A 106 -10.67 -3.05 30.47
CA GLY A 106 -10.55 -2.10 29.35
C GLY A 106 -9.13 -1.65 28.98
N VAL A 107 -8.11 -2.20 29.64
CA VAL A 107 -6.69 -2.03 29.32
C VAL A 107 -6.29 -3.08 28.30
N TYR A 108 -5.74 -2.62 27.18
CA TYR A 108 -5.19 -3.48 26.16
C TYR A 108 -3.67 -3.38 26.15
N ARG A 109 -2.99 -4.50 25.88
CA ARG A 109 -1.54 -4.57 25.69
C ARG A 109 -1.22 -4.91 24.25
N LEU A 110 -0.26 -4.20 23.68
CA LEU A 110 0.30 -4.53 22.37
C LEU A 110 0.95 -5.91 22.43
N PHE A 111 0.43 -6.87 21.66
CA PHE A 111 0.96 -8.23 21.59
C PHE A 111 1.85 -8.39 20.35
N GLU A 112 2.96 -9.10 20.46
CA GLU A 112 3.80 -9.45 19.32
C GLU A 112 3.27 -10.73 18.66
N GLY A 113 2.64 -10.60 17.49
CA GLY A 113 2.24 -11.73 16.65
C GLY A 113 3.29 -12.04 15.60
N ASN A 114 3.57 -13.33 15.37
CA ASN A 114 4.33 -13.74 14.20
C ASN A 114 3.53 -13.44 12.94
N GLY A 115 4.24 -13.08 11.89
CA GLY A 115 3.68 -12.97 10.57
C GLY A 115 3.07 -14.28 10.06
N VAL A 116 1.76 -14.32 9.79
CA VAL A 116 1.08 -15.36 9.00
C VAL A 116 1.34 -15.11 7.51
N ASP A 117 2.22 -15.88 6.88
CA ASP A 117 2.28 -15.96 5.42
C ASP A 117 0.86 -16.03 4.83
N GLU A 118 0.52 -15.30 3.76
CA GLU A 118 -0.83 -15.41 3.18
C GLU A 118 -1.13 -16.86 2.78
N GLU A 119 -0.10 -17.64 2.42
CA GLU A 119 -0.20 -19.09 2.20
C GLU A 119 -0.56 -19.89 3.48
N ALA A 120 -0.25 -19.37 4.66
CA ALA A 120 -0.60 -19.96 5.95
C ALA A 120 -1.93 -19.40 6.52
N ALA A 121 -2.58 -18.46 5.83
CA ALA A 121 -3.74 -17.71 6.32
C ALA A 121 -5.10 -18.16 5.78
N GLU A 122 -5.18 -19.27 5.02
CA GLU A 122 -6.46 -19.81 4.53
C GLU A 122 -7.46 -20.10 5.68
N GLU A 123 -6.97 -20.34 6.90
CA GLU A 123 -7.82 -20.52 8.09
C GLU A 123 -8.34 -19.22 8.74
N LEU A 124 -7.73 -18.06 8.47
CA LEU A 124 -8.00 -16.82 9.21
C LEU A 124 -8.90 -15.83 8.46
N TRP A 125 -9.04 -15.97 7.15
CA TRP A 125 -9.90 -15.13 6.33
C TRP A 125 -10.65 -15.99 5.32
N PRO A 126 -11.85 -16.52 5.65
CA PRO A 126 -12.73 -17.10 4.65
C PRO A 126 -13.30 -15.96 3.80
N ILE A 127 -12.49 -15.41 2.90
CA ILE A 127 -13.02 -14.58 1.82
C ILE A 127 -13.49 -15.57 0.77
N ASP A 128 -14.79 -15.79 0.75
CA ASP A 128 -15.46 -16.50 -0.34
C ASP A 128 -15.47 -15.58 -1.57
N ILE A 129 -14.36 -15.56 -2.31
CA ILE A 129 -14.15 -14.71 -3.49
C ILE A 129 -15.18 -15.05 -4.59
N GLN A 130 -15.78 -16.24 -4.58
CA GLN A 130 -16.83 -16.60 -5.53
C GLN A 130 -18.15 -15.88 -5.28
N ARG A 131 -18.42 -15.43 -4.05
CA ARG A 131 -19.69 -14.78 -3.71
C ARG A 131 -19.74 -13.31 -4.12
N VAL A 132 -18.60 -12.63 -4.11
CA VAL A 132 -18.51 -11.21 -4.52
C VAL A 132 -18.66 -11.05 -6.03
N SER A 133 -18.23 -12.03 -6.84
CA SER A 133 -18.44 -12.01 -8.29
C SER A 133 -19.90 -12.23 -8.68
N ASP A 134 -20.63 -13.10 -7.97
CA ASP A 134 -22.02 -13.43 -8.31
C ASP A 134 -22.99 -12.31 -7.91
N GLU A 135 -22.78 -11.63 -6.78
CA GLU A 135 -23.59 -10.47 -6.38
C GLU A 135 -23.31 -9.24 -7.26
N ALA A 136 -22.06 -9.02 -7.66
CA ALA A 136 -21.70 -7.94 -8.59
C ALA A 136 -22.26 -8.17 -10.00
N LEU A 137 -22.26 -9.42 -10.49
CA LEU A 137 -22.88 -9.78 -11.77
C LEU A 137 -24.40 -9.68 -11.72
N ALA A 138 -25.04 -10.11 -10.62
CA ALA A 138 -26.48 -9.99 -10.43
C ALA A 138 -26.97 -8.52 -10.35
N ALA A 139 -26.16 -7.63 -9.77
CA ALA A 139 -26.45 -6.20 -9.67
C ALA A 139 -26.28 -5.44 -11.01
N MET A 140 -25.67 -6.06 -12.02
CA MET A 140 -25.46 -5.46 -13.36
C MET A 140 -26.49 -5.95 -14.42
N THR A 141 -27.49 -6.73 -14.02
CA THR A 141 -28.51 -7.31 -14.93
C THR A 141 -29.92 -6.72 -14.81
N TRP A 142 -30.05 -5.42 -14.51
CA TRP A 142 -31.33 -4.68 -14.65
C TRP A 142 -31.14 -3.35 -15.38
#